data_AF-A0A4Y2HRX5-F1
#
_entry.id   AF-A0A4Y2HRX5-F1
#
_cell.length_a   1.000
_cell.length_b   1.000
_cell.length_c   1.000
_cell.angle_alpha   90.00
_cell.angle_beta   90.00
_cell.angle_gamma   90.00
#
_symmetry.space_group_name_H-M   'P 1'
#
loop_
_entity.id
_entity.type
_entity.pdbx_description
1 polymer ?
#
loop_
_entity_poly.entity_id
_entity_poly.type
_entity_poly.pdbx_seq_one_letter_code
_entity_poly.pdbx_strand_id
1 'polypeptide(L)'
;MYRQILIDQNQRYLQCIVWKTSADASVKVYKLSTVTYETVSAPFLTTRALKALAGEERKDFPKAADVICSDIYMDDILSGEAIIEDAKNLQAQICELFSKAGFELHK
;
A
#
# COMPACT_ATOMS: atom_id res chain seq x y z
N MET A 1 0.02 -1.56 4.62
CA MET A 1 -0.03 -0.98 3.27
C MET A 1 -1.43 -1.00 2.64
N TYR A 2 -2.12 -2.14 2.56
CA TYR A 2 -3.39 -2.31 1.82
C TYR A 2 -4.47 -1.26 2.10
N ARG A 3 -4.78 -0.99 3.38
CA ARG A 3 -5.85 -0.06 3.76
C ARG A 3 -5.57 1.42 3.47
N GLN A 4 -4.36 1.74 3.01
CA GLN A 4 -3.99 3.10 2.59
C GLN A 4 -4.36 3.36 1.11
N ILE A 5 -4.87 2.34 0.40
CA ILE A 5 -5.28 2.44 -1.01
C ILE A 5 -6.80 2.39 -1.11
N LEU A 6 -7.39 3.44 -1.70
CA LEU A 6 -8.83 3.52 -1.95
C LEU A 6 -9.24 2.65 -3.14
N ILE A 7 -10.37 1.96 -2.98
CA ILE A 7 -11.07 1.32 -4.08
C ILE A 7 -11.92 2.36 -4.79
N ASP A 8 -11.94 2.29 -6.12
CA ASP A 8 -12.80 3.09 -6.98
C ASP A 8 -14.24 3.05 -6.45
N GLN A 9 -14.87 4.22 -6.32
CA GLN A 9 -16.19 4.34 -5.70
C GLN A 9 -17.24 3.45 -6.40
N ASN A 10 -17.13 3.28 -7.72
CA ASN A 10 -18.03 2.45 -8.51
C ASN A 10 -17.79 0.96 -8.31
N GLN A 11 -16.65 0.54 -7.74
CA GLN A 11 -16.34 -0.87 -7.48
C GLN A 11 -16.53 -1.28 -6.01
N ARG A 12 -16.75 -0.34 -5.07
CA ARG A 12 -16.90 -0.64 -3.64
C ARG A 12 -18.07 -1.59 -3.32
N TYR A 13 -19.08 -1.66 -4.19
CA TYR A 13 -20.19 -2.61 -4.01
C TYR A 13 -19.76 -4.08 -4.15
N LEU A 14 -18.61 -4.35 -4.78
CA LEU A 14 -18.02 -5.69 -4.88
C LEU A 14 -17.37 -6.15 -3.56
N GLN A 15 -17.17 -5.24 -2.61
CA GLN A 15 -16.58 -5.51 -1.28
C GLN A 15 -17.61 -5.27 -0.17
N CYS A 16 -18.77 -5.92 -0.28
CA CYS A 16 -19.81 -5.87 0.75
C CYS A 16 -19.55 -6.91 1.85
N ILE A 17 -19.70 -6.48 3.09
CA ILE A 17 -19.76 -7.38 4.25
C ILE A 17 -21.09 -7.21 4.98
N VAL A 18 -21.55 -8.30 5.60
CA VAL A 18 -22.68 -8.29 6.53
C VAL A 18 -22.16 -8.28 7.96
N TRP A 19 -22.79 -7.52 8.82
CA TRP A 19 -22.41 -7.43 10.22
C TRP A 19 -23.62 -7.45 11.13
N LYS A 20 -23.48 -8.15 12.26
CA LYS A 20 -24.52 -8.31 13.27
C LYS A 20 -23.85 -8.33 14.64
N THR A 21 -24.35 -7.52 15.58
CA THR A 21 -23.73 -7.39 16.92
C THR A 21 -24.24 -8.41 17.94
N SER A 22 -25.39 -9.05 17.67
CA SER A 22 -25.98 -10.12 18.49
C SER A 22 -26.97 -10.95 17.65
N ALA A 23 -27.43 -12.08 18.18
CA ALA A 23 -28.39 -12.95 17.48
C ALA A 23 -29.73 -12.27 17.14
N ASP A 24 -30.13 -11.25 17.90
CA ASP A 24 -31.40 -10.55 17.70
C ASP A 24 -31.26 -9.19 17.00
N ALA A 25 -30.04 -8.68 16.83
CA ALA A 25 -29.79 -7.40 16.18
C ALA A 25 -30.15 -7.43 14.68
N SER A 26 -30.52 -6.30 14.09
CA SER A 26 -30.69 -6.20 12.64
C SER A 26 -29.36 -6.37 11.91
N VAL A 27 -29.40 -7.05 10.75
CA VAL A 27 -28.23 -7.21 9.89
C VAL A 27 -27.92 -5.87 9.22
N LYS A 28 -26.66 -5.45 9.31
CA LYS A 28 -26.14 -4.27 8.61
C LYS A 28 -25.27 -4.71 7.45
N VAL A 29 -25.32 -3.95 6.35
CA VAL A 29 -24.45 -4.15 5.18
C VAL A 29 -23.49 -2.98 5.09
N TYR A 30 -22.19 -3.29 4.99
CA TYR A 30 -21.14 -2.29 4.83
C TYR A 30 -20.41 -2.51 3.51
N LYS A 31 -20.00 -1.42 2.87
CA LYS A 31 -19.13 -1.43 1.69
C LYS A 31 -17.73 -0.98 2.12
N LEU A 32 -16.75 -1.85 1.96
CA LEU A 32 -15.37 -1.51 2.28
C LEU A 32 -14.82 -0.53 1.23
N SER A 33 -14.08 0.48 1.69
CA SER A 33 -13.63 1.59 0.83
C SER A 33 -12.18 1.48 0.39
N THR A 34 -11.42 0.55 0.97
CA THR A 34 -9.99 0.38 0.73
C THR A 34 -9.69 -1.06 0.35
N VAL A 35 -8.51 -1.29 -0.24
CA VAL A 35 -8.05 -2.66 -0.51
C VAL A 35 -8.07 -3.45 0.80
N THR A 36 -8.81 -4.54 0.80
CA THR A 36 -9.04 -5.40 1.97
C THR A 36 -8.22 -6.68 1.86
N TYR A 37 -7.70 -7.13 3.01
CA TYR A 37 -6.98 -8.39 3.17
C TYR A 37 -7.81 -9.57 2.65
N GLU A 38 -7.15 -10.71 2.41
CA GLU A 38 -7.80 -11.99 2.04
C GLU A 38 -8.54 -12.00 0.68
N THR A 39 -8.61 -10.85 -0.01
CA THR A 39 -9.07 -10.84 -1.41
C THR A 39 -7.92 -11.27 -2.32
N VAL A 40 -8.22 -12.17 -3.27
CA VAL A 40 -7.23 -12.68 -4.24
C VAL A 40 -6.56 -11.55 -5.02
N SER A 41 -7.27 -10.44 -5.25
CA SER A 41 -6.78 -9.27 -5.96
C SER A 41 -5.93 -8.30 -5.12
N ALA A 42 -5.97 -8.37 -3.78
CA ALA A 42 -5.31 -7.37 -2.93
C ALA A 42 -3.80 -7.22 -3.18
N PRO A 43 -3.01 -8.31 -3.28
CA PRO A 43 -1.57 -8.20 -3.57
C PRO A 43 -1.32 -7.50 -4.91
N PHE A 44 -2.03 -7.91 -5.96
CA PHE A 44 -1.89 -7.33 -7.30
C PHE A 44 -2.23 -5.83 -7.32
N LEU A 45 -3.39 -5.45 -6.78
CA LEU A 45 -3.84 -4.05 -6.77
C LEU A 45 -2.84 -3.16 -6.04
N THR A 46 -2.29 -3.66 -4.94
CA THR A 46 -1.37 -2.91 -4.09
C THR A 46 -0.01 -2.76 -4.72
N THR A 47 0.59 -3.86 -5.20
CA THR A 47 1.86 -3.80 -5.92
C THR A 47 1.74 -2.94 -7.18
N ARG A 48 0.61 -2.97 -7.89
CA ARG A 48 0.40 -2.13 -9.06
C ARG A 48 0.35 -0.64 -8.71
N ALA A 49 -0.34 -0.28 -7.63
CA ALA A 49 -0.40 1.09 -7.13
C ALA A 49 0.99 1.61 -6.72
N LEU A 50 1.77 0.80 -5.99
CA LEU A 50 3.13 1.17 -5.60
C LEU A 50 4.07 1.33 -6.80
N LYS A 51 3.97 0.47 -7.80
CA LYS A 51 4.75 0.61 -9.04
C LYS A 51 4.36 1.84 -9.86
N ALA A 52 3.09 2.24 -9.82
CA ALA A 52 2.67 3.49 -10.46
C ALA A 52 3.29 4.70 -9.74
N LEU A 53 3.21 4.72 -8.41
CA LEU A 53 3.84 5.74 -7.57
C LEU A 53 5.35 5.84 -7.81
N ALA A 54 6.06 4.71 -7.85
CA ALA A 54 7.49 4.67 -8.15
C ALA A 54 7.80 5.28 -9.53
N GLY A 55 6.95 5.07 -10.52
CA GLY A 55 7.10 5.65 -11.86
C GLY A 55 6.91 7.17 -11.87
N GLU A 56 5.91 7.68 -11.15
CA GLU A 56 5.61 9.11 -11.03
C GLU A 56 6.73 9.85 -10.30
N GLU A 57 7.30 9.23 -9.27
CA GLU A 57 8.28 9.84 -8.37
C GLU A 57 9.74 9.54 -8.73
N ARG A 58 9.98 8.75 -9.80
CA ARG A 58 11.31 8.26 -10.17
C ARG A 58 12.34 9.37 -10.42
N LYS A 59 11.89 10.51 -10.96
CA LYS A 59 12.77 11.62 -11.28
C LYS A 59 13.41 12.21 -10.03
N ASP A 60 12.65 12.30 -8.95
CA ASP A 60 13.09 12.90 -7.69
C ASP A 60 13.76 11.86 -6.78
N PHE A 61 13.30 10.61 -6.83
CA PHE A 61 13.76 9.52 -5.95
C PHE A 61 14.11 8.23 -6.73
N PRO A 62 15.14 8.26 -7.60
CA PRO A 62 15.45 7.15 -8.50
C PRO A 62 15.79 5.85 -7.75
N LYS A 63 16.54 5.92 -6.65
CA LYS A 63 16.90 4.72 -5.87
C LYS A 63 15.69 4.11 -5.17
N ALA A 64 14.85 4.94 -4.54
CA ALA A 64 13.62 4.46 -3.90
C ALA A 64 12.65 3.84 -4.91
N ALA A 65 12.51 4.44 -6.09
CA ALA A 65 11.69 3.90 -7.16
C ALA A 65 12.16 2.51 -7.63
N ASP A 66 13.48 2.30 -7.74
CA ASP A 66 14.04 1.00 -8.08
C ASP A 66 13.73 -0.04 -6.99
N VAL A 67 13.96 0.30 -5.71
CA VAL A 67 13.62 -0.55 -4.55
C VAL A 67 12.15 -0.92 -4.52
N ILE A 68 11.23 0.03 -4.75
CA ILE A 68 9.79 -0.25 -4.79
C ILE A 68 9.43 -1.23 -5.92
N CYS A 69 10.19 -1.22 -7.01
CA CYS A 69 9.96 -2.09 -8.15
C CYS A 69 10.52 -3.51 -7.97
N SER A 70 11.62 -3.67 -7.21
CA SER A 70 12.36 -4.94 -7.09
C SER A 70 12.30 -5.60 -5.70
N ASP A 71 12.20 -4.82 -4.63
CA ASP A 71 12.54 -5.24 -3.26
C ASP A 71 11.33 -5.19 -2.30
N ILE A 72 10.12 -5.08 -2.85
CA ILE A 72 8.85 -5.16 -2.08
C ILE A 72 8.32 -6.58 -2.09
N TYR A 73 8.05 -7.09 -0.89
CA TYR A 73 7.29 -8.31 -0.68
C TYR A 73 6.11 -8.03 0.25
N MET A 74 4.90 -8.04 -0.31
CA MET A 74 3.68 -7.69 0.43
C MET A 74 3.83 -6.33 1.13
N ASP A 75 3.67 -6.28 2.46
CA ASP A 75 3.78 -5.05 3.26
C ASP A 75 5.22 -4.69 3.65
N ASP A 76 6.22 -5.52 3.34
CA ASP A 76 7.60 -5.33 3.74
C ASP A 76 8.49 -4.84 2.58
N ILE A 77 9.39 -3.90 2.88
CA ILE A 77 10.50 -3.50 2.02
C ILE A 77 11.78 -4.04 2.65
N LEU A 78 12.52 -4.86 1.91
CA LEU A 78 13.81 -5.35 2.36
C LEU A 78 14.89 -4.96 1.35
N SER A 79 15.56 -3.84 1.63
CA SER A 79 16.63 -3.31 0.80
C SER A 79 17.78 -2.79 1.65
N GLY A 80 18.92 -2.50 1.02
CA GLY A 80 20.12 -2.05 1.72
C GLY A 80 21.24 -1.63 0.78
N GLU A 81 22.27 -1.05 1.37
CA GLU A 81 23.45 -0.53 0.68
C GLU A 81 24.71 -1.01 1.42
N ALA A 82 25.85 -1.04 0.72
CA ALA A 82 27.12 -1.47 1.30
C ALA A 82 27.69 -0.49 2.34
N ILE A 83 27.25 0.77 2.31
CA ILE A 83 27.72 1.87 3.17
C ILE A 83 26.54 2.38 3.99
N ILE A 84 26.76 2.59 5.30
CA ILE A 84 25.72 3.03 6.24
C ILE A 84 25.09 4.36 5.83
N GLU A 85 25.89 5.32 5.34
CA GLU A 85 25.38 6.62 4.86
C GLU A 85 24.49 6.44 3.63
N ASP A 86 24.87 5.59 2.69
CA ASP A 86 24.05 5.30 1.52
C ASP A 86 22.74 4.59 1.92
N ALA A 87 22.78 3.68 2.89
CA ALA A 87 21.60 3.02 3.40
C ALA A 87 20.63 4.01 4.08
N LYS A 88 21.15 4.99 4.83
CA LYS A 88 20.35 6.07 5.42
C LYS A 88 19.75 6.98 4.36
N ASN A 89 20.52 7.32 3.33
CA ASN A 89 20.03 8.11 2.21
C ASN A 89 18.93 7.37 1.42
N LEU A 90 19.09 6.06 1.22
CA LEU A 90 18.09 5.20 0.60
C LEU A 90 16.80 5.16 1.43
N GLN A 91 16.92 4.94 2.74
CA GLN A 91 15.78 4.97 3.67
C GLN A 91 15.04 6.31 3.59
N ALA A 92 15.77 7.43 3.61
CA ALA A 92 15.18 8.76 3.51
C ALA A 92 14.40 8.95 2.20
N GLN A 93 14.96 8.57 1.06
CA GLN A 93 14.27 8.64 -0.23
C GLN A 93 13.00 7.77 -0.25
N ILE A 94 13.04 6.58 0.34
CA ILE A 94 11.87 5.70 0.44
C ILE A 94 10.78 6.38 1.28
N CYS A 95 11.12 6.87 2.47
CA CYS A 95 10.18 7.58 3.34
C CYS A 95 9.56 8.80 2.65
N GLU A 96 10.37 9.61 1.98
CA GLU A 96 9.90 10.81 1.27
C GLU A 96 8.97 10.44 0.10
N LEU A 97 9.34 9.45 -0.73
CA LEU A 97 8.53 8.98 -1.84
C LEU A 97 7.15 8.50 -1.36
N PHE A 98 7.11 7.64 -0.33
CA PHE A 98 5.84 7.13 0.21
C PHE A 98 5.01 8.24 0.87
N SER A 99 5.65 9.23 1.51
CA SER A 99 4.95 10.37 2.11
C SER A 99 4.20 11.21 1.09
N LYS A 100 4.72 11.36 -0.14
CA LYS A 100 4.03 12.07 -1.23
C LYS A 100 2.70 11.42 -1.64
N ALA A 101 2.58 10.11 -1.45
CA ALA A 101 1.34 9.37 -1.68
C ALA A 101 0.48 9.17 -0.43
N GLY A 102 0.84 9.81 0.69
CA GLY A 102 0.13 9.68 1.96
C GLY A 102 0.29 8.30 2.61
N PHE A 103 1.31 7.53 2.21
CA PHE A 103 1.63 6.28 2.88
C PHE A 103 2.45 6.55 4.13
N GLU A 104 1.92 6.12 5.27
CA GLU A 104 2.66 6.07 6.52
C GLU A 104 3.43 4.74 6.59
N LEU A 105 4.76 4.83 6.49
CA LEU A 105 5.66 3.71 6.73
C LEU A 105 5.89 3.55 8.23
N HIS A 106 6.12 2.31 8.65
CA HIS A 106 6.44 1.99 10.03
C HIS A 106 7.65 1.06 10.07
N LYS A 107 8.55 1.36 11.01
CA LYS A 107 9.90 0.80 11.21
C LYS A 107 10.98 1.43 10.34
#